data_AF-A0A6C0EUB1-F1
#
_entry.id   AF-A0A6C0EUB1-F1
#
_cell.length_a   1.000
_cell.length_b   1.000
_cell.length_c   1.000
_cell.angle_alpha   90.00
_cell.angle_beta   90.00
_cell.angle_gamma   90.00
#
_symmetry.space_group_name_H-M   'P 1'
#
loop_
_entity.id
_entity.type
_entity.pdbx_description
1 polymer ?
#
loop_
_entity_poly.entity_id
_entity_poly.type
_entity_poly.pdbx_seq_one_letter_code
_entity_poly.pdbx_strand_id
1 'polypeptide(L)' 'MIAEVSTATNELTCLSFPPESNQNYPEDVKDKVIRYLGQLNETERKVYMIAKGHLGTSFNIARTTGYRTWLEKNESK' A
#
# COMPACT_ATOMS: atom_id res chain seq x y z
N MET A 1 35.37 -6.17 22.80
CA MET A 1 34.62 -5.22 23.64
C MET A 1 34.21 -4.10 22.70
N ILE A 2 32.97 -3.92 22.28
CA ILE A 2 31.66 -3.91 22.97
C ILE A 2 30.61 -4.16 21.86
N ALA A 3 29.80 -5.23 21.97
CA ALA A 3 28.46 -5.27 22.58
C ALA A 3 27.35 -4.83 21.61
N GLU A 4 26.33 -5.69 21.56
CA GLU A 4 25.10 -5.63 20.77
C GLU A 4 24.41 -4.26 20.75
N VAL A 5 23.87 -3.88 19.59
CA VAL A 5 22.63 -3.09 19.56
C VAL A 5 21.57 -3.84 18.77
N SER A 6 20.77 -4.57 19.52
CA SER A 6 19.44 -5.00 19.12
C SER A 6 18.62 -3.79 18.73
N THR A 7 18.24 -3.68 17.46
CA THR A 7 17.00 -3.00 17.08
C THR A 7 16.22 -3.90 16.16
N ALA A 8 15.61 -4.92 16.78
CA ALA A 8 14.32 -5.39 16.36
C ALA A 8 13.36 -4.20 16.42
N THR A 9 13.23 -3.48 15.32
CA THR A 9 12.16 -2.51 15.11
C THR A 9 11.50 -2.84 13.78
N ASN A 10 10.43 -3.61 13.94
CA ASN A 10 9.26 -3.68 13.10
C ASN A 10 9.43 -4.14 11.65
N GLU A 11 9.12 -5.42 11.46
CA GLU A 11 8.60 -6.09 10.27
C GLU A 11 7.30 -5.45 9.68
N LEU A 12 7.09 -4.14 9.84
CA LEU A 12 5.98 -3.39 9.25
C LEU A 12 6.39 -2.51 8.06
N THR A 13 7.68 -2.46 7.71
CA THR A 13 8.15 -1.68 6.54
C THR A 13 7.74 -2.29 5.19
N CYS A 14 7.23 -3.52 5.14
CA CYS A 14 6.82 -4.17 3.89
C CYS A 14 5.50 -3.65 3.30
N LEU A 15 4.77 -2.80 4.04
CA LEU A 15 3.67 -2.00 3.50
C LEU A 15 4.15 -0.62 3.01
N SER A 16 5.46 -0.38 2.93
CA SER A 16 6.01 0.79 2.27
C SER A 16 5.42 0.84 0.86
N PHE A 17 4.61 1.87 0.65
CA PHE A 17 4.18 2.37 -0.64
C PHE A 17 5.25 2.05 -1.69
N PRO A 18 4.95 1.35 -2.80
CA PRO A 18 5.97 1.10 -3.80
C PRO A 18 6.52 2.47 -4.25
N PRO A 19 7.81 2.78 -4.00
CA PRO A 19 8.39 4.05 -4.44
C PRO A 19 8.57 4.09 -5.97
N GLU A 20 8.19 3.01 -6.67
CA GLU A 20 8.63 2.72 -8.04
C GLU A 20 7.51 2.74 -9.08
N SER A 21 6.25 2.94 -8.68
CA SER A 21 5.24 3.38 -9.62
C SER A 21 5.53 4.86 -9.87
N ASN A 22 6.12 5.19 -11.02
CA ASN A 22 6.36 6.55 -11.53
C ASN A 22 5.06 7.37 -11.67
N GLN A 23 4.40 7.59 -10.55
CA GLN A 23 3.11 8.22 -10.40
C GLN A 23 3.29 9.18 -9.25
N ASN A 24 3.56 10.42 -9.63
CA ASN A 24 3.37 11.57 -8.79
C ASN A 24 1.87 11.64 -8.42
N TYR A 25 1.44 10.81 -7.48
CA TYR A 25 0.11 10.91 -6.91
C TYR A 25 0.03 12.24 -6.15
N PRO A 26 -1.07 12.99 -6.29
CA PRO A 26 -1.31 14.15 -5.45
C PRO A 26 -1.36 13.71 -3.98
N GLU A 27 -1.00 14.62 -3.06
CA GLU A 27 -0.90 14.32 -1.63
C GLU A 27 -2.20 13.74 -1.06
N ASP A 28 -3.36 14.23 -1.51
CA ASP A 28 -4.68 13.70 -1.16
C ASP A 28 -4.86 12.23 -1.52
N VAL A 29 -4.32 11.79 -2.66
CA VAL A 29 -4.41 10.39 -3.09
C VAL A 29 -3.44 9.52 -2.30
N LYS A 30 -2.27 10.04 -1.93
CA LYS A 30 -1.31 9.30 -1.10
C LYS A 30 -1.93 8.94 0.24
N ASP A 31 -2.53 9.89 0.94
CA ASP A 31 -3.18 9.63 2.24
C ASP A 31 -4.29 8.59 2.13
N LYS A 32 -5.16 8.73 1.13
CA LYS A 32 -6.26 7.79 0.86
C LYS A 32 -5.76 6.37 0.58
N VAL A 33 -4.69 6.23 -0.19
CA VAL A 33 -4.09 4.92 -0.47
C VAL A 33 -3.44 4.33 0.78
N ILE A 34 -2.77 5.12 1.63
CA ILE A 34 -2.22 4.62 2.91
C ILE A 34 -3.37 4.08 3.78
N ARG A 35 -4.46 4.84 3.89
CA ARG A 35 -5.68 4.43 4.60
C ARG A 35 -6.28 3.16 4.01
N TYR A 36 -6.39 3.07 2.70
CA TYR A 36 -6.86 1.88 2.00
C TYR A 36 -6.00 0.66 2.34
N LEU A 37 -4.67 0.76 2.21
CA LEU A 37 -3.74 -0.32 2.54
C LEU A 37 -3.82 -0.75 4.02
N GLY A 38 -4.05 0.22 4.92
CA GLY A 38 -4.17 -0.02 6.35
C GLY A 38 -5.38 -0.87 6.74
N GLN A 39 -6.50 -0.74 6.03
CA GLN A 39 -7.73 -1.49 6.34
C GLN A 39 -7.90 -2.79 5.53
N LEU A 40 -6.97 -3.11 4.62
CA LEU A 40 -7.02 -4.36 3.86
C LEU A 40 -6.93 -5.57 4.78
N ASN A 41 -7.86 -6.49 4.61
CA ASN A 41 -7.82 -7.80 5.24
C ASN A 41 -6.71 -8.68 4.64
N GLU A 42 -6.35 -9.77 5.30
CA GLU A 42 -5.30 -10.70 4.82
C GLU A 42 -5.54 -11.18 3.37
N THR A 43 -6.79 -11.49 3.02
CA THR A 43 -7.17 -11.87 1.65
C THR A 43 -6.90 -10.75 0.66
N GLU A 44 -7.31 -9.53 0.98
CA GLU A 44 -7.14 -8.37 0.10
C GLU A 44 -5.66 -7.99 -0.04
N ARG A 45 -4.87 -8.13 1.02
CA ARG A 45 -3.41 -7.98 0.99
C ARG A 45 -2.76 -9.00 0.06
N LYS A 46 -3.19 -10.27 0.11
CA LYS A 46 -2.68 -11.31 -0.80
C LYS A 46 -3.01 -10.99 -2.25
N VAL A 47 -4.26 -10.60 -2.54
CA VAL A 47 -4.67 -10.19 -3.89
C VAL A 47 -3.87 -8.98 -4.37
N TYR A 48 -3.67 -8.00 -3.50
CA TYR A 48 -2.83 -6.83 -3.78
C TYR A 48 -1.39 -7.22 -4.11
N MET A 49 -0.78 -8.13 -3.34
CA MET A 49 0.57 -8.63 -3.59
C MET A 49 0.67 -9.39 -4.91
N ILE A 50 -0.31 -10.23 -5.24
CA ILE A 50 -0.37 -10.96 -6.52
C ILE A 50 -0.48 -9.97 -7.68
N ALA A 51 -1.39 -9.00 -7.60
CA ALA A 51 -1.56 -7.98 -8.63
C ALA A 51 -0.32 -7.10 -8.79
N LYS A 52 0.32 -6.71 -7.68
CA LYS A 52 1.58 -5.96 -7.67
C LYS A 52 2.72 -6.78 -8.29
N GLY A 53 2.84 -8.07 -7.96
CA GLY A 53 3.83 -8.96 -8.56
C GLY A 53 3.59 -9.21 -10.05
N HIS A 54 2.32 -9.28 -10.47
CA HIS A 54 1.94 -9.51 -11.86
C HIS A 54 2.15 -8.27 -12.75
N LEU A 55 1.86 -7.07 -12.24
CA LEU A 55 1.92 -5.82 -12.99
C LEU A 55 3.24 -5.05 -12.79
N GLY A 56 4.01 -5.40 -11.76
CA GLY A 56 5.32 -4.82 -11.45
C GLY A 56 5.29 -3.29 -11.45
N THR A 57 6.13 -2.69 -12.29
CA THR A 57 6.28 -1.23 -12.45
C THR A 57 5.05 -0.55 -13.07
N SER A 58 4.17 -1.30 -13.74
CA SER A 58 2.93 -0.76 -14.32
C SER A 58 1.75 -0.80 -13.34
N PHE A 59 1.97 -1.31 -12.13
CA PHE A 59 0.92 -1.37 -11.12
C PHE A 59 0.47 0.02 -10.67
N ASN A 60 -0.85 0.24 -10.70
CA ASN A 60 -1.48 1.47 -10.26
C ASN A 60 -2.63 1.16 -9.29
N ILE A 61 -2.40 1.36 -8.00
CA ILE A 61 -3.41 1.09 -6.98
C ILE A 61 -4.66 1.97 -7.15
N ALA A 62 -4.49 3.22 -7.57
CA ALA A 62 -5.60 4.16 -7.76
C ALA A 62 -6.57 3.73 -8.88
N ARG A 63 -6.10 2.88 -9.81
CA ARG A 63 -6.92 2.30 -10.89
C ARG A 63 -7.51 0.94 -10.55
N THR A 64 -7.16 0.33 -9.42
CA THR A 64 -7.71 -0.97 -9.03
C THR A 64 -9.18 -0.85 -8.64
N THR A 65 -9.96 -1.86 -8.98
CA THR A 65 -11.38 -1.95 -8.60
C THR A 65 -11.56 -1.93 -7.08
N GLY A 66 -10.62 -2.52 -6.33
CA GLY A 66 -10.63 -2.54 -4.87
C GLY A 66 -10.55 -1.12 -4.28
N TYR A 67 -9.60 -0.31 -4.74
CA TYR A 67 -9.45 1.07 -4.27
C TYR A 67 -10.62 1.97 -4.69
N ARG A 68 -11.13 1.84 -5.92
CA ARG A 68 -12.31 2.61 -6.37
C ARG A 68 -13.56 2.30 -5.55
N THR A 69 -13.86 1.02 -5.34
CA THR A 69 -14.97 0.59 -4.48
C THR A 69 -14.82 1.14 -3.07
N TRP A 70 -13.59 1.15 -2.55
CA TRP A 70 -13.30 1.70 -1.24
C TRP A 70 -13.54 3.21 -1.18
N LEU A 71 -13.05 3.97 -2.17
CA LEU A 71 -13.28 5.40 -2.28
C LEU A 71 -14.78 5.70 -2.32
N GLU A 72 -15.56 5.00 -3.14
CA GLU A 72 -17.01 5.19 -3.22
C GLU A 72 -17.70 4.98 -1.86
N LYS A 73 -17.24 3.99 -1.07
CA LYS A 73 -17.78 3.75 0.28
C LYS A 73 -17.39 4.82 1.32
N ASN A 74 -16.24 5.47 1.16
CA ASN A 74 -15.69 6.38 2.17
C ASN A 74 -15.87 7.86 1.80
N GLU A 75 -16.04 8.17 0.52
CA GLU A 75 -16.24 9.53 -0.02
C GLU A 75 -17.71 9.79 -0.39
N SER A 76 -18.60 8.80 -0.31
CA SER A 76 -20.06 9.05 -0.33
C SER A 76 -20.51 9.62 1.01
N LYS A 77 -20.19 10.88 1.27
CA LYS A 77 -20.80 11.65 2.35
C LYS A 77 -21.03 13.09 1.92
#